data_AF-A0A8J6ZXF3-F1
#
_entry.id   AF-A0A8J6ZXF3-F1
#
_cell.length_a   1.000
_cell.length_b   1.000
_cell.length_c   1.000
_cell.angle_alpha   90.00
_cell.angle_beta   90.00
_cell.angle_gamma   90.00
#
_symmetry.space_group_name_H-M   'P 1'
#
loop_
_entity.id
_entity.type
_entity.pdbx_description
1 polymer ?
#
loop_
_entity_poly.entity_id
_entity_poly.type
_entity_poly.pdbx_seq_one_letter_code
_entity_poly.pdbx_strand_id
1 'polypeptide(L)'
;MSLELSPSVKYGLNFFHPVMMWVLLALSFYAAYLGLKVQRTRNAQGEEKKELIKGRYNIKHYQIGSILLALMVAGAIGGMAVTYINNGKLFVGPHLLAGLGMTGLIAFSASLSPYMQKGANWARATHILLNFALLGLFVWQAISGVQIVQKILTQA
;
A
#
# COMPACT_ATOMS: atom_id res chain seq x y z
N MET A 1 25.81 22.15 4.04
CA MET A 1 24.67 22.94 4.56
C MET A 1 23.71 21.96 5.20
N SER A 2 23.71 21.84 6.53
CA SER A 2 22.67 21.10 7.26
C SER A 2 21.38 21.91 7.13
N LEU A 3 20.35 21.35 6.53
CA LEU A 3 19.00 21.91 6.63
C LEU A 3 18.51 21.64 8.06
N GLU A 4 18.84 22.56 8.97
CA GLU A 4 18.34 22.48 10.35
C GLU A 4 16.86 22.85 10.37
N LEU A 5 16.01 21.83 10.29
CA LEU A 5 14.56 21.98 10.47
C LEU A 5 14.25 22.41 11.90
N SER A 6 13.29 23.33 12.05
CA SER A 6 12.82 23.74 13.37
C SER A 6 12.18 22.56 14.14
N PRO A 7 12.17 22.59 15.49
CA PRO A 7 11.59 21.53 16.30
C PRO A 7 10.12 21.23 15.97
N SER A 8 9.31 22.27 15.71
CA SER A 8 7.91 22.13 15.34
C SER A 8 7.71 21.40 14.00
N VAL A 9 8.57 21.68 13.02
CA VAL A 9 8.54 20.98 11.72
C VAL A 9 8.93 19.51 11.90
N LYS A 10 10.00 19.23 12.66
CA LYS A 10 10.42 17.85 12.96
C LYS A 10 9.32 17.05 13.66
N TYR A 11 8.64 17.66 14.62
CA TYR A 11 7.51 17.05 15.31
C TYR A 11 6.35 16.75 14.35
N GLY A 12 5.94 17.73 13.53
CA GLY A 12 4.85 17.57 12.56
C GLY A 12 5.12 16.48 11.51
N LEU A 13 6.37 16.33 11.07
CA LEU A 13 6.76 15.32 10.08
C LEU A 13 6.49 13.88 10.55
N ASN A 14 6.51 13.60 11.86
CA ASN A 14 6.24 12.26 12.39
C ASN A 14 4.83 11.75 12.06
N PHE A 15 3.88 12.65 11.77
CA PHE A 15 2.47 12.31 11.55
C PHE A 15 2.11 12.14 10.07
N PHE A 16 2.95 12.63 9.15
CA PHE A 16 2.68 12.54 7.71
C PHE A 16 2.58 11.08 7.24
N HIS A 17 3.58 10.26 7.60
CA HIS A 17 3.60 8.86 7.21
C HIS A 17 2.38 8.09 7.78
N PRO A 18 2.07 8.12 9.09
CA PRO A 18 0.88 7.47 9.64
C PRO A 18 -0.44 7.88 8.95
N VAL A 19 -0.67 9.17 8.72
CA VAL A 19 -1.90 9.65 8.05
C VAL A 19 -2.00 9.11 6.63
N MET A 20 -0.90 9.19 5.87
CA MET A 20 -0.86 8.63 4.52
C MET A 20 -1.09 7.12 4.51
N MET A 21 -0.53 6.38 5.48
CA MET A 21 -0.73 4.93 5.56
C MET A 21 -2.20 4.55 5.80
N TRP A 22 -2.95 5.33 6.59
CA TRP A 22 -4.39 5.10 6.75
C TRP A 22 -5.19 5.34 5.46
N VAL A 23 -4.85 6.41 4.72
CA VAL A 23 -5.45 6.67 3.40
C VAL A 23 -5.14 5.54 2.42
N LEU A 24 -3.90 5.05 2.41
CA LEU A 24 -3.48 3.95 1.55
C LEU A 24 -4.15 2.62 1.95
N LEU A 25 -4.39 2.37 3.23
CA LEU A 25 -5.12 1.19 3.68
C LEU A 25 -6.56 1.20 3.17
N ALA A 26 -7.25 2.35 3.27
CA ALA A 26 -8.59 2.51 2.69
C ALA A 26 -8.60 2.31 1.16
N LEU A 27 -7.63 2.90 0.45
CA LEU A 27 -7.47 2.68 -0.98
C LEU A 27 -7.16 1.23 -1.33
N SER A 28 -6.43 0.51 -0.48
CA SER A 28 -6.12 -0.92 -0.66
C SER A 28 -7.37 -1.79 -0.57
N PHE A 29 -8.29 -1.50 0.37
CA PHE A 29 -9.59 -2.16 0.41
C PHE A 29 -10.42 -1.87 -0.84
N TYR A 30 -10.41 -0.63 -1.33
CA TYR A 30 -11.09 -0.29 -2.58
C TYR A 30 -10.46 -1.00 -3.79
N ALA A 31 -9.14 -1.10 -3.87
CA ALA A 31 -8.45 -1.85 -4.90
C ALA A 31 -8.80 -3.35 -4.85
N ALA A 32 -8.87 -3.94 -3.66
CA ALA A 32 -9.30 -5.32 -3.47
C ALA A 32 -10.74 -5.53 -3.96
N TYR A 33 -11.66 -4.63 -3.61
CA TYR A 33 -13.04 -4.64 -4.13
C TYR A 33 -13.06 -4.60 -5.67
N LEU A 34 -12.30 -3.70 -6.28
CA LEU A 34 -12.20 -3.62 -7.74
C LEU A 34 -11.63 -4.92 -8.35
N GLY A 35 -10.62 -5.51 -7.71
CA GLY A 35 -10.03 -6.79 -8.13
C GLY A 35 -11.03 -7.94 -8.11
N LEU A 36 -11.86 -8.03 -7.05
CA LEU A 36 -12.95 -8.99 -6.95
C LEU A 36 -14.01 -8.76 -8.03
N LYS A 37 -14.36 -7.50 -8.34
CA LYS A 37 -15.25 -7.17 -9.46
C LYS A 37 -14.65 -7.60 -10.81
N VAL A 38 -13.35 -7.40 -11.03
CA VAL A 38 -12.66 -7.90 -12.23
C VAL A 38 -12.77 -9.42 -12.34
N GLN A 39 -12.53 -10.15 -11.25
CA GLN A 39 -12.69 -11.61 -11.23
C GLN A 39 -14.13 -12.03 -11.54
N ARG A 40 -15.13 -11.36 -10.95
CA ARG A 40 -16.54 -11.61 -11.21
C ARG A 40 -16.91 -11.34 -12.68
N THR A 41 -16.45 -10.24 -13.27
CA THR A 41 -16.70 -9.94 -14.69
C THR A 41 -16.17 -11.02 -15.63
N ARG A 42 -15.03 -11.66 -15.31
CA ARG A 42 -14.49 -12.76 -16.13
C ARG A 42 -15.35 -14.02 -16.06
N ASN A 43 -15.96 -14.28 -14.91
CA ASN A 43 -16.70 -15.50 -14.63
C ASN A 43 -18.21 -15.37 -14.93
N ALA A 44 -18.73 -14.15 -15.01
CA ALA A 44 -20.14 -13.89 -15.30
C ALA A 44 -20.52 -14.24 -16.75
N GLN A 45 -21.82 -14.48 -16.97
CA GLN A 45 -22.43 -14.78 -18.26
C GLN A 45 -23.69 -13.94 -18.49
N GLY A 46 -24.21 -13.91 -19.73
CA GLY A 46 -25.47 -13.26 -20.07
C GLY A 46 -25.52 -11.75 -19.73
N GLU A 47 -26.67 -11.30 -19.26
CA GLU A 47 -26.93 -9.91 -18.90
C GLU A 47 -26.04 -9.41 -17.75
N GLU A 48 -25.73 -10.27 -16.77
CA GLU A 48 -24.83 -9.89 -15.66
C GLU A 48 -23.46 -9.46 -16.20
N LYS A 49 -22.91 -10.22 -17.16
CA LYS A 49 -21.63 -9.87 -17.78
C LYS A 49 -21.70 -8.53 -18.51
N LYS A 50 -22.78 -8.27 -19.26
CA LYS A 50 -22.98 -7.02 -19.99
C LYS A 50 -22.99 -5.83 -19.04
N GLU A 51 -23.72 -5.91 -17.93
CA GLU A 51 -23.75 -4.85 -16.91
C GLU A 51 -22.38 -4.66 -16.23
N LEU A 52 -21.70 -5.74 -15.87
CA LEU A 52 -20.38 -5.65 -15.22
C LEU A 52 -19.30 -5.04 -16.12
N ILE A 53 -19.37 -5.25 -17.43
CA ILE A 53 -18.43 -4.64 -18.40
C ILE A 53 -18.55 -3.11 -18.41
N LYS A 54 -19.76 -2.56 -18.28
CA LYS A 54 -19.98 -1.10 -18.22
C LYS A 54 -19.23 -0.45 -17.06
N GLY A 55 -19.02 -1.17 -15.97
CA GLY A 55 -18.30 -0.69 -14.80
C GLY A 55 -16.80 -0.43 -15.01
N ARG A 56 -16.20 -0.97 -16.08
CA ARG A 56 -14.78 -0.82 -16.44
C ARG A 56 -13.82 -1.08 -15.27
N TYR A 57 -14.13 -2.08 -14.45
CA TYR A 57 -13.41 -2.37 -13.20
C TYR A 57 -11.93 -2.70 -13.40
N ASN A 58 -11.56 -3.25 -14.55
CA ASN A 58 -10.16 -3.52 -14.91
C ASN A 58 -9.34 -2.23 -15.03
N ILE A 59 -9.90 -1.19 -15.66
CA ILE A 59 -9.23 0.11 -15.82
C ILE A 59 -9.10 0.78 -14.46
N LYS A 60 -10.19 0.83 -13.68
CA LYS A 60 -10.19 1.40 -12.33
C LYS A 60 -9.19 0.68 -11.42
N HIS A 61 -9.17 -0.64 -11.43
CA HIS A 61 -8.25 -1.45 -10.62
C HIS A 61 -6.80 -1.16 -10.99
N TYR A 62 -6.49 -1.08 -12.29
CA TYR A 62 -5.15 -0.73 -12.75
C TYR A 62 -4.72 0.67 -12.28
N GLN A 63 -5.57 1.68 -12.46
CA GLN A 63 -5.27 3.06 -12.06
C GLN A 63 -5.05 3.20 -10.54
N ILE A 64 -5.97 2.65 -9.75
CA ILE A 64 -5.84 2.66 -8.28
C ILE A 64 -4.63 1.85 -7.83
N GLY A 65 -4.36 0.70 -8.45
CA GLY A 65 -3.17 -0.11 -8.18
C GLY A 65 -1.87 0.64 -8.47
N SER A 66 -1.79 1.40 -9.57
CA SER A 66 -0.63 2.24 -9.91
C SER A 66 -0.42 3.38 -8.89
N ILE A 67 -1.51 4.04 -8.46
CA ILE A 67 -1.46 5.07 -7.42
C ILE A 67 -0.98 4.47 -6.09
N LEU A 68 -1.54 3.32 -5.69
CA LEU A 68 -1.13 2.60 -4.50
C LEU A 68 0.35 2.24 -4.52
N LEU A 69 0.85 1.69 -5.64
CA LEU A 69 2.27 1.36 -5.79
C LEU A 69 3.14 2.61 -5.58
N ALA A 70 2.84 3.70 -6.29
CA ALA A 70 3.64 4.92 -6.22
C ALA A 70 3.66 5.51 -4.80
N LEU A 71 2.49 5.64 -4.17
CA LEU A 71 2.38 6.24 -2.84
C LEU A 71 2.89 5.33 -1.73
N MET A 72 2.76 4.01 -1.84
CA MET A 72 3.31 3.07 -0.87
C MET A 72 4.84 3.10 -0.88
N VAL A 73 5.46 3.09 -2.06
CA VAL A 73 6.92 3.23 -2.22
C VAL A 73 7.39 4.59 -1.68
N ALA A 74 6.76 5.68 -2.11
CA ALA A 74 7.09 7.02 -1.63
C ALA A 74 6.90 7.15 -0.12
N GLY A 75 5.86 6.52 0.43
CA GLY A 75 5.57 6.52 1.86
C GLY A 75 6.55 5.72 2.70
N ALA A 76 7.04 4.59 2.21
CA ALA A 76 8.11 3.84 2.86
C ALA A 76 9.42 4.65 2.88
N ILE A 77 9.80 5.23 1.74
CA ILE A 77 11.00 6.08 1.64
C ILE A 77 10.86 7.32 2.54
N GLY A 78 9.73 8.02 2.48
CA GLY A 78 9.45 9.20 3.29
C GLY A 78 9.44 8.91 4.79
N GLY A 79 8.82 7.80 5.22
CA GLY A 79 8.81 7.38 6.62
C GLY A 79 10.22 7.10 7.16
N MET A 80 11.05 6.40 6.38
CA MET A 80 12.46 6.21 6.71
C MET A 80 13.23 7.53 6.76
N ALA A 81 13.03 8.40 5.77
CA ALA A 81 13.69 9.70 5.71
C ALA A 81 13.36 10.57 6.94
N VAL A 82 12.09 10.68 7.31
CA VAL A 82 11.66 11.41 8.52
C VAL A 82 12.28 10.80 9.78
N THR A 83 12.28 9.46 9.88
CA THR A 83 12.91 8.78 11.03
C THR A 83 14.39 9.13 11.14
N TYR A 84 15.12 9.12 10.03
CA TYR A 84 16.55 9.44 9.99
C TYR A 84 16.81 10.93 10.32
N ILE A 85 16.04 11.85 9.74
CA ILE A 85 16.16 13.29 10.02
C ILE A 85 15.93 13.60 11.50
N ASN A 86 14.96 12.93 12.13
CA ASN A 86 14.60 13.18 13.52
C ASN A 86 15.52 12.48 14.54
N ASN A 87 16.12 11.34 14.18
CA ASN A 87 16.83 10.48 15.15
C ASN A 87 18.30 10.20 14.80
N GLY A 88 18.78 10.60 13.63
CA GLY A 88 20.13 10.30 13.13
C GLY A 88 20.36 8.83 12.76
N LYS A 89 19.34 7.97 12.87
CA LYS A 89 19.39 6.54 12.54
C LYS A 89 18.01 6.00 12.20
N LEU A 90 17.98 4.83 11.56
CA LEU A 90 16.76 4.04 11.42
C LEU A 90 16.65 3.04 12.56
N PHE A 91 15.42 2.81 13.02
CA PHE A 91 15.12 1.75 13.98
C PHE A 91 14.73 0.48 13.23
N VAL A 92 15.61 -0.52 13.25
CA VAL A 92 15.34 -1.82 12.62
C VAL A 92 14.48 -2.65 13.57
N GLY A 93 13.16 -2.59 13.35
CA GLY A 93 12.18 -3.36 14.10
C GLY A 93 11.13 -3.99 13.20
N PRO A 94 10.18 -4.77 13.77
CA PRO A 94 9.17 -5.47 13.01
C PRO A 94 8.35 -4.58 12.06
N HIS A 95 8.04 -3.35 12.47
CA HIS A 95 7.32 -2.38 11.64
C HIS A 95 8.10 -2.04 10.36
N LEU A 96 9.37 -1.65 10.48
CA LEU A 96 10.21 -1.32 9.33
C LEU A 96 10.37 -2.51 8.39
N LEU A 97 10.71 -3.69 8.93
CA LEU A 97 10.96 -4.88 8.11
C LEU A 97 9.69 -5.34 7.38
N ALA A 98 8.53 -5.32 8.04
CA ALA A 98 7.26 -5.63 7.41
C ALA A 98 6.88 -4.59 6.33
N GLY A 99 7.08 -3.30 6.59
CA GLY A 99 6.84 -2.23 5.61
C GLY A 99 7.72 -2.37 4.35
N LEU A 100 8.99 -2.72 4.51
CA LEU A 100 9.88 -3.03 3.38
C LEU A 100 9.42 -4.29 2.62
N GLY A 101 9.02 -5.33 3.34
CA GLY A 101 8.43 -6.53 2.76
C GLY A 101 7.18 -6.22 1.93
N MET A 102 6.26 -5.41 2.47
CA MET A 102 5.07 -4.95 1.75
C MET A 102 5.40 -4.15 0.50
N THR A 103 6.41 -3.29 0.56
CA THR A 103 6.90 -2.52 -0.61
C THR A 103 7.40 -3.46 -1.71
N GLY A 104 8.10 -4.54 -1.34
CA GLY A 104 8.48 -5.61 -2.27
C GLY A 104 7.27 -6.35 -2.84
N LEU A 105 6.33 -6.74 -1.98
CA LEU A 105 5.11 -7.47 -2.37
C LEU A 105 4.29 -6.70 -3.42
N ILE A 106 4.05 -5.40 -3.22
CA ILE A 106 3.28 -4.60 -4.18
C ILE A 106 4.02 -4.43 -5.51
N ALA A 107 5.34 -4.26 -5.49
CA ALA A 107 6.15 -4.13 -6.69
C ALA A 107 6.14 -5.44 -7.52
N PHE A 108 6.36 -6.58 -6.87
CA PHE A 108 6.27 -7.89 -7.54
C PHE A 108 4.84 -8.19 -8.01
N SER A 109 3.83 -7.82 -7.22
CA SER A 109 2.43 -7.98 -7.61
C SER A 109 2.09 -7.17 -8.86
N ALA A 110 2.52 -5.90 -8.92
CA ALA A 110 2.29 -5.02 -10.06
C ALA A 110 3.03 -5.50 -11.33
N SER A 111 4.24 -6.04 -11.19
CA SER A 111 5.04 -6.54 -12.32
C SER A 111 4.45 -7.77 -13.02
N LEU A 112 3.47 -8.45 -12.40
CA LEU A 112 2.72 -9.55 -13.02
C LEU A 112 1.68 -9.07 -14.05
N SER A 113 1.38 -7.77 -14.10
CA SER A 113 0.34 -7.20 -14.97
C SER A 113 0.47 -7.60 -16.46
N PRO A 114 1.66 -7.55 -17.10
CA PRO A 114 1.80 -7.94 -18.50
C PRO A 114 1.43 -9.41 -18.76
N TYR A 115 1.76 -10.32 -17.84
CA TYR A 115 1.40 -11.73 -17.95
C TYR A 115 -0.11 -11.94 -17.76
N MET A 116 -0.72 -11.25 -16.80
CA MET A 116 -2.16 -11.32 -16.56
C MET A 116 -2.97 -10.78 -17.75
N GLN A 117 -2.49 -9.71 -18.40
CA GLN A 117 -3.08 -9.15 -19.63
C GLN A 117 -3.02 -10.15 -20.78
N LYS A 118 -1.96 -10.95 -20.86
CA LYS A 118 -1.79 -12.05 -21.84
C LYS A 118 -2.58 -13.33 -21.53
N GLY A 119 -3.40 -13.34 -20.49
CA GLY A 119 -4.21 -14.53 -20.18
C GLY A 119 -3.64 -15.47 -19.11
N ALA A 120 -2.43 -15.24 -18.61
CA ALA A 120 -1.75 -16.19 -17.73
C ALA A 120 -2.45 -16.34 -16.37
N ASN A 121 -3.00 -17.53 -16.10
CA ASN A 121 -3.72 -17.82 -14.86
C ASN A 121 -2.79 -17.92 -13.64
N TRP A 122 -1.58 -18.47 -13.80
CA TRP A 122 -0.60 -18.51 -12.72
C TRP A 122 -0.27 -17.10 -12.21
N ALA A 123 -0.07 -16.14 -13.12
CA ALA A 123 0.22 -14.75 -12.76
C ALA A 123 -0.94 -14.10 -12.00
N ARG A 124 -2.19 -14.42 -12.37
CA ARG A 124 -3.38 -13.94 -11.63
C ARG A 124 -3.44 -14.52 -10.23
N ALA A 125 -3.22 -15.82 -10.08
CA ALA A 125 -3.23 -16.48 -8.78
C ALA A 125 -2.13 -15.92 -7.88
N THR A 126 -0.91 -15.77 -8.40
CA THR A 126 0.21 -15.15 -7.68
C THR A 126 -0.09 -13.70 -7.30
N HIS A 127 -0.62 -12.88 -8.22
CA HIS A 127 -1.00 -11.51 -7.94
C HIS A 127 -2.04 -11.43 -6.81
N ILE A 128 -3.07 -12.29 -6.84
CA ILE A 128 -4.09 -12.36 -5.79
C ILE A 128 -3.46 -12.73 -4.44
N LEU A 129 -2.63 -13.78 -4.40
CA LEU A 129 -1.95 -14.22 -3.18
C LEU A 129 -1.08 -13.11 -2.57
N LEU A 130 -0.25 -12.46 -3.39
CA LEU A 130 0.63 -11.37 -2.94
C LEU A 130 -0.18 -10.20 -2.37
N ASN A 131 -1.30 -9.82 -3.01
CA ASN A 131 -2.10 -8.69 -2.54
C ASN A 131 -2.92 -9.01 -1.27
N PHE A 132 -3.41 -10.24 -1.11
CA PHE A 132 -4.08 -10.62 0.14
C PHE A 132 -3.09 -10.72 1.31
N ALA A 133 -1.88 -11.24 1.06
CA ALA A 133 -0.79 -11.22 2.03
C ALA A 133 -0.41 -9.77 2.40
N LEU A 134 -0.26 -8.90 1.40
CA LEU A 134 0.00 -7.48 1.59
C LEU A 134 -1.09 -6.81 2.42
N LEU A 135 -2.37 -7.05 2.11
CA LEU A 135 -3.49 -6.44 2.84
C LEU A 135 -3.52 -6.89 4.29
N GLY A 136 -3.28 -8.18 4.57
CA GLY A 136 -3.16 -8.71 5.92
C GLY A 136 -2.01 -8.06 6.71
N LEU A 137 -0.83 -7.96 6.08
CA LEU A 137 0.31 -7.25 6.66
C LEU A 137 -0.01 -5.77 6.89
N PHE A 138 -0.72 -5.12 5.97
CA PHE A 138 -1.04 -3.69 6.07
C PHE A 138 -1.98 -3.42 7.26
N VAL A 139 -3.01 -4.25 7.45
CA VAL A 139 -3.89 -4.16 8.63
C VAL A 139 -3.10 -4.32 9.92
N TRP A 140 -2.19 -5.29 9.99
CA TRP A 140 -1.31 -5.45 11.16
C TRP A 140 -0.37 -4.24 11.35
N GLN A 141 0.19 -3.72 10.27
CA GLN A 141 1.03 -2.52 10.30
C GLN A 141 0.27 -1.29 10.80
N ALA A 142 -1.02 -1.15 10.52
CA ALA A 142 -1.83 -0.06 11.06
C ALA A 142 -1.87 -0.08 12.60
N ILE A 143 -1.98 -1.27 13.21
CA ILE A 143 -1.98 -1.43 14.67
C ILE A 143 -0.60 -1.09 15.25
N SER A 144 0.47 -1.65 14.69
CA SER A 144 1.84 -1.37 15.18
C SER A 144 2.25 0.10 14.96
N GLY A 145 1.77 0.73 13.89
CA GLY A 145 1.98 2.15 13.61
C GLY A 145 1.33 3.05 14.67
N VAL A 146 0.10 2.72 15.11
CA VAL A 146 -0.55 3.44 16.22
C VAL A 146 0.26 3.33 17.52
N GLN A 147 0.84 2.16 17.83
CA GLN A 147 1.70 2.00 19.00
C GLN A 147 2.96 2.89 18.93
N ILE A 148 3.53 3.09 17.73
CA ILE A 148 4.67 3.99 17.53
C ILE A 148 4.24 5.45 17.75
N VAL A 149 3.10 5.86 17.17
CA VAL A 149 2.55 7.22 17.36
C VAL A 149 2.29 7.48 18.84
N GLN A 150 1.71 6.52 19.56
CA GLN A 150 1.49 6.63 21.01
C GLN A 150 2.81 6.85 21.77
N LYS A 151 3.86 6.07 21.46
CA LYS A 151 5.17 6.26 22.08
C LYS A 151 5.71 7.67 21.84
N ILE A 152 5.61 8.18 20.62
CA ILE A 152 6.01 9.57 20.29
C ILE A 152 5.23 10.56 21.13
N LEU A 153 3.91 10.42 21.25
CA LEU A 153 3.07 11.34 22.03
C LEU A 153 3.33 11.28 23.55
N THR A 154 3.65 10.11 24.08
CA THR A 154 3.92 9.92 25.52
C THR A 154 5.35 10.24 25.94
N GLN A 155 6.27 10.33 25.00
CA GLN A 155 7.69 10.65 25.22
C GLN A 155 8.07 12.04 24.70
N ALA A 156 7.11 12.77 24.09
CA ALA A 156 7.27 14.15 23.62
C ALA A 156 7.16 15.17 24.74
#